data_AF-A0A822AAY4-F1
#
_entry.id   AF-A0A822AAY4-F1
#
_cell.length_a   1.000
_cell.length_b   1.000
_cell.length_c   1.000
_cell.angle_alpha   90.00
_cell.angle_beta   90.00
_cell.angle_gamma   90.00
#
_symmetry.space_group_name_H-M   'P 1'
#
loop_
_entity.id
_entity.type
_entity.pdbx_description
1 polymer ?
#
loop_
_entity_poly.entity_id
_entity_poly.type
_entity_poly.pdbx_seq_one_letter_code
_entity_poly.pdbx_strand_id
1 'polypeptide(L)'
;MDEIFAHAKNILVIWAPDVKPENLPVFQETIQTKAKQASIAFENVDMLFESHRSSSAFDIILFGLVSKRDTRITIDILNELFRLLRPNGYLITHVEHTKQSQTIDQFKMCGFSSCNPLDTNSSFLIENKNDDVKKLGSLWLCQKPSFDIGYSVPLRNATDSRMGQTSSSSSSTAAGGKKTWTMEDDDLIDTDELLDENDRKKPDVKKYDCGTTSTGVRKACKNCTCGLAQELEQEEHTAAKQSVKSSCGSCYLGDAFRCAGCPLRGLPPFKPGERVTVPNMSD
;
A
#
# COMPACT_ATOMS: atom_id res chain seq x y z
N MET A 1 -5.32 26.23 10.51
CA MET A 1 -6.39 25.79 9.59
C MET A 1 -6.51 26.68 8.37
N ASP A 2 -6.56 28.01 8.51
CA ASP A 2 -6.82 28.89 7.36
C ASP A 2 -5.76 28.79 6.24
N GLU A 3 -4.49 28.52 6.56
CA GLU A 3 -3.44 28.23 5.55
C GLU A 3 -3.72 26.94 4.76
N ILE A 4 -4.29 25.92 5.40
CA ILE A 4 -4.61 24.63 4.77
C ILE A 4 -5.70 24.83 3.71
N PHE A 5 -6.73 25.61 4.05
CA PHE A 5 -7.84 25.94 3.15
C PHE A 5 -7.43 26.92 2.03
N ALA A 6 -6.41 27.76 2.24
CA ALA A 6 -5.94 28.70 1.23
C ALA A 6 -5.31 28.02 0.01
N HIS A 7 -4.66 26.87 0.21
CA HIS A 7 -3.98 26.13 -0.88
C HIS A 7 -4.85 25.01 -1.50
N ALA A 8 -6.01 24.72 -0.92
CA ALA A 8 -6.87 23.64 -1.37
C ALA A 8 -7.62 24.01 -2.65
N LYS A 9 -7.61 23.09 -3.63
CA LYS A 9 -8.36 23.23 -4.88
C LYS A 9 -9.62 22.38 -4.87
N ASN A 10 -9.54 21.17 -4.31
CA ASN A 10 -10.65 20.22 -4.25
C ASN A 10 -10.94 19.84 -2.80
N ILE A 11 -12.14 20.15 -2.32
CA ILE A 11 -12.60 19.83 -0.97
C ILE A 11 -13.80 18.89 -1.08
N LEU A 12 -13.78 17.80 -0.32
CA LEU A 12 -14.91 16.88 -0.18
C LEU A 12 -15.54 17.05 1.20
N VAL A 13 -16.85 17.25 1.24
CA VAL A 13 -17.64 17.28 2.46
C VAL A 13 -18.55 16.06 2.50
N ILE A 14 -18.40 15.25 3.55
CA ILE A 14 -19.20 14.05 3.76
C ILE A 14 -20.14 14.27 4.94
N TRP A 15 -21.45 14.23 4.69
CA TRP A 15 -22.48 14.34 5.73
C TRP A 15 -23.14 13.00 6.05
N ALA A 16 -23.55 12.88 7.32
CA ALA A 16 -24.31 11.76 7.83
C ALA A 16 -25.75 11.73 7.28
N PRO A 17 -26.38 10.55 7.17
CA PRO A 17 -27.72 10.40 6.60
C PRO A 17 -28.84 11.13 7.36
N ASP A 18 -28.61 11.52 8.61
CA ASP A 18 -29.60 12.24 9.43
C ASP A 18 -29.61 13.76 9.22
N VAL A 19 -28.65 14.29 8.44
CA VAL A 19 -28.60 15.70 8.08
C VAL A 19 -29.57 15.99 6.94
N LYS A 20 -30.51 16.91 7.18
CA LYS A 20 -31.38 17.43 6.12
C LYS A 20 -30.58 18.25 5.11
N PRO A 21 -30.83 18.11 3.80
CA PRO A 21 -30.07 18.79 2.75
C PRO A 21 -30.18 20.32 2.81
N GLU A 22 -31.20 20.85 3.47
CA GLU A 22 -31.45 22.29 3.66
C GLU A 22 -30.33 23.00 4.43
N ASN A 23 -29.56 22.29 5.26
CA ASN A 23 -28.47 22.87 6.05
C ASN A 23 -27.12 22.89 5.29
N LEU A 24 -27.02 22.16 4.17
CA LEU A 24 -25.78 22.06 3.39
C LEU A 24 -25.34 23.38 2.73
N PRO A 25 -26.25 24.22 2.18
CA PRO A 25 -25.87 25.49 1.56
C PRO A 25 -25.21 26.47 2.55
N VAL A 26 -25.69 26.50 3.81
CA VAL A 26 -25.10 27.35 4.86
C VAL A 26 -23.65 26.95 5.11
N PHE A 27 -23.39 25.64 5.21
CA PHE A 27 -22.04 25.13 5.41
C PHE A 27 -21.14 25.34 4.19
N GLN A 28 -21.71 25.23 2.98
CA GLN A 28 -21.01 25.56 1.74
C GLN A 28 -20.52 27.01 1.74
N GLU A 29 -21.36 27.96 2.14
CA GLU A 29 -21.01 29.38 2.18
C GLU A 29 -19.91 29.67 3.20
N THR A 30 -19.94 29.02 4.37
CA THR A 30 -18.88 29.11 5.38
C THR A 30 -17.53 28.60 4.83
N ILE A 31 -17.53 27.45 4.16
CA ILE A 31 -16.31 26.90 3.55
C ILE A 31 -15.82 27.82 2.45
N GLN A 32 -16.70 28.30 1.58
CA GLN A 32 -16.34 29.12 0.43
C GLN A 32 -15.78 30.48 0.83
N THR A 33 -16.24 31.03 1.97
CA THR A 33 -15.67 32.25 2.56
C THR A 33 -14.20 32.07 2.92
N LYS A 34 -13.83 30.89 3.42
CA LYS A 34 -12.45 30.55 3.80
C LYS A 34 -11.60 30.02 2.63
N ALA A 35 -12.21 29.28 1.71
CA ALA A 35 -11.58 28.65 0.56
C ALA A 35 -12.11 29.25 -0.75
N LYS A 36 -11.69 30.49 -1.06
CA LYS A 36 -12.22 31.27 -2.18
C LYS A 36 -12.03 30.65 -3.57
N GLN A 37 -11.08 29.73 -3.73
CA GLN A 37 -10.70 29.12 -5.01
C GLN A 37 -11.04 27.62 -5.08
N ALA A 38 -11.64 27.05 -4.04
CA ALA A 38 -11.86 25.60 -3.97
C ALA A 38 -13.18 25.17 -4.62
N SER A 39 -13.12 24.09 -5.38
CA SER A 39 -14.29 23.31 -5.79
C SER A 39 -14.73 22.43 -4.62
N ILE A 40 -15.97 22.61 -4.17
CA ILE A 40 -16.53 21.88 -3.03
C ILE A 40 -17.47 20.79 -3.57
N ALA A 41 -17.14 19.54 -3.27
CA ALA A 41 -17.98 18.38 -3.55
C ALA A 41 -18.68 17.93 -2.27
N PHE A 42 -19.89 17.43 -2.43
CA PHE A 42 -20.81 17.10 -1.36
C PHE A 42 -21.26 15.66 -1.54
N GLU A 43 -21.03 14.81 -0.53
CA GLU A 43 -21.47 13.41 -0.53
C GLU A 43 -22.10 12.95 0.78
N ASN A 44 -22.99 11.96 0.65
CA ASN A 44 -23.51 11.23 1.78
C ASN A 44 -22.60 10.04 2.12
N VAL A 45 -22.48 9.69 3.42
CA VAL A 45 -21.70 8.54 3.89
C VAL A 45 -22.09 7.24 3.18
N ASP A 46 -23.37 6.98 2.97
CA ASP A 46 -23.85 5.72 2.38
C ASP A 46 -23.43 5.59 0.90
N MET A 47 -23.28 6.73 0.22
CA MET A 47 -22.88 6.79 -1.20
C MET A 47 -21.36 6.70 -1.37
N LEU A 48 -20.57 6.77 -0.30
CA LEU A 48 -19.11 6.84 -0.37
C LEU A 48 -18.51 5.60 -1.06
N PHE A 49 -19.07 4.42 -0.78
CA PHE A 49 -18.61 3.16 -1.37
C PHE A 49 -19.13 2.93 -2.79
N GLU A 50 -20.24 3.57 -3.15
CA GLU A 50 -20.90 3.40 -4.45
C GLU A 50 -20.46 4.43 -5.49
N SER A 51 -19.88 5.56 -5.06
CA SER A 51 -19.61 6.72 -5.91
C SER A 51 -18.45 6.54 -6.90
N HIS A 52 -17.72 5.41 -6.88
CA HIS A 52 -16.63 5.06 -7.81
C HIS A 52 -15.68 6.22 -8.16
N ARG A 53 -15.42 7.12 -7.20
CA ARG A 53 -14.54 8.26 -7.46
C ARG A 53 -13.11 7.82 -7.72
N SER A 54 -12.41 8.58 -8.56
CA SER A 54 -10.98 8.41 -8.80
C SER A 54 -10.20 8.57 -7.50
N SER A 55 -9.23 7.69 -7.27
CA SER A 55 -8.29 7.82 -6.16
C SER A 55 -7.49 9.13 -6.27
N SER A 56 -7.07 9.69 -5.14
CA SER A 56 -6.22 10.88 -5.06
C SER A 56 -6.81 12.12 -5.79
N ALA A 57 -8.12 12.35 -5.61
CA ALA A 57 -8.83 13.47 -6.24
C ALA A 57 -8.87 14.73 -5.35
N PHE A 58 -8.90 14.57 -4.04
CA PHE A 58 -9.18 15.65 -3.09
C PHE A 58 -7.95 16.05 -2.28
N ASP A 59 -7.84 17.35 -2.01
CA ASP A 59 -6.77 17.91 -1.17
C ASP A 59 -7.19 17.89 0.31
N ILE A 60 -8.47 18.16 0.58
CA ILE A 60 -9.05 18.14 1.94
C ILE A 60 -10.34 17.33 1.93
N ILE A 61 -10.50 16.47 2.95
CA ILE A 61 -11.77 15.79 3.25
C ILE A 61 -12.26 16.23 4.63
N LEU A 62 -13.52 16.64 4.68
CA LEU A 62 -14.26 16.98 5.89
C LEU A 62 -15.30 15.89 6.17
N PHE A 63 -15.11 15.12 7.24
CA PHE A 63 -16.02 14.03 7.63
C PHE A 63 -16.68 14.31 8.97
N GLY A 64 -18.00 14.12 9.06
CA GLY A 64 -18.74 14.22 10.32
C GLY A 64 -18.89 15.63 10.89
N LEU A 65 -18.53 16.69 10.14
CA LEU A 65 -18.63 18.08 10.60
C LEU A 65 -20.04 18.67 10.56
N VAL A 66 -20.91 18.10 9.72
CA VAL A 66 -22.26 18.64 9.46
C VAL A 66 -23.32 17.89 10.28
N SER A 67 -22.96 16.78 10.93
CA SER A 67 -23.88 15.92 11.64
C SER A 67 -24.07 16.31 13.10
N LYS A 68 -25.31 16.16 13.60
CA LYS A 68 -25.66 16.28 15.02
C LYS A 68 -25.44 14.97 15.80
N ARG A 69 -25.27 13.85 15.08
CA ARG A 69 -24.95 12.54 15.65
C ARG A 69 -23.63 12.04 15.10
N ASP A 70 -22.87 11.41 15.97
CA ASP A 70 -21.54 10.88 15.66
C ASP A 70 -21.67 9.72 14.68
N THR A 71 -21.46 9.99 13.39
CA THR A 71 -21.13 8.93 12.44
C THR A 71 -19.82 8.32 12.88
N ARG A 72 -19.90 7.12 13.47
CA ARG A 72 -18.74 6.38 13.91
C ARG A 72 -17.79 6.19 12.74
N ILE A 73 -16.56 6.67 12.91
CA ILE A 73 -15.51 6.48 11.91
C ILE A 73 -15.01 5.04 11.98
N THR A 74 -15.41 4.23 11.00
CA THR A 74 -14.94 2.84 10.87
C THR A 74 -13.65 2.78 10.06
N ILE A 75 -12.92 1.67 10.17
CA ILE A 75 -11.67 1.44 9.41
C ILE A 75 -11.94 1.43 7.90
N ASP A 76 -13.07 0.85 7.48
CA ASP A 76 -13.44 0.79 6.06
C ASP A 76 -13.66 2.18 5.46
N ILE A 77 -14.35 3.05 6.21
CA ILE A 77 -14.52 4.46 5.82
C ILE A 77 -13.14 5.12 5.74
N LEU A 78 -12.29 4.97 6.75
CA LEU A 78 -10.94 5.56 6.75
C LEU A 78 -10.09 5.13 5.55
N ASN A 79 -10.15 3.86 5.17
CA ASN A 79 -9.43 3.34 4.00
C ASN A 79 -9.94 4.00 2.72
N GLU A 80 -11.24 4.19 2.60
CA GLU A 80 -11.84 4.86 1.44
C GLU A 80 -11.48 6.36 1.40
N LEU A 81 -11.50 7.04 2.55
CA LEU A 81 -11.03 8.43 2.64
C LEU A 81 -9.54 8.55 2.29
N PHE A 82 -8.72 7.60 2.73
CA PHE A 82 -7.29 7.55 2.40
C PHE A 82 -7.04 7.35 0.89
N ARG A 83 -7.90 6.54 0.23
CA ARG A 83 -7.88 6.34 -1.22
C ARG A 83 -8.25 7.62 -1.98
N LEU A 84 -9.21 8.39 -1.48
CA LEU A 84 -9.70 9.62 -2.12
C LEU A 84 -8.74 10.82 -1.95
N LEU A 85 -7.98 10.86 -0.86
CA LEU A 85 -7.01 11.92 -0.57
C LEU A 85 -5.77 11.86 -1.44
N ARG A 86 -5.28 13.03 -1.85
CA ARG A 86 -3.97 13.20 -2.49
C ARG A 86 -2.83 13.05 -1.49
N PRO A 87 -1.60 12.75 -1.95
CA PRO A 87 -0.41 12.85 -1.12
C PRO A 87 -0.31 14.23 -0.45
N ASN A 88 0.06 14.26 0.83
CA ASN A 88 0.03 15.45 1.69
C ASN A 88 -1.36 16.07 1.93
N GLY A 89 -2.44 15.41 1.51
CA GLY A 89 -3.81 15.85 1.75
C GLY A 89 -4.23 15.72 3.22
N TYR A 90 -5.26 16.47 3.61
CA TYR A 90 -5.70 16.57 4.99
C TYR A 90 -7.10 15.97 5.20
N LEU A 91 -7.23 15.14 6.23
CA LEU A 91 -8.51 14.67 6.76
C LEU A 91 -8.84 15.46 8.02
N ILE A 92 -10.02 16.07 8.05
CA ILE A 92 -10.59 16.71 9.22
C ILE A 92 -11.83 15.93 9.61
N THR A 93 -11.83 15.33 10.80
CA THR A 93 -12.92 14.47 11.26
C THR A 93 -13.23 14.67 12.71
N HIS A 94 -14.52 14.57 13.03
CA HIS A 94 -14.98 14.40 14.40
C HIS A 94 -14.79 12.96 14.86
N VAL A 95 -14.37 12.76 16.12
CA VAL A 95 -14.29 11.44 16.76
C VAL A 95 -14.79 11.54 18.20
N GLU A 96 -15.70 10.65 18.58
CA GLU A 96 -16.20 10.58 19.96
C GLU A 96 -15.16 9.92 20.89
N HIS A 97 -14.87 10.61 21.99
CA HIS A 97 -14.09 10.20 23.17
C HIS A 97 -14.22 8.76 23.69
N THR A 98 -13.17 7.92 23.67
CA THR A 98 -12.91 7.01 24.82
C THR A 98 -11.50 7.24 25.38
N LYS A 99 -10.45 7.21 24.54
CA LYS A 99 -9.05 7.58 24.87
C LYS A 99 -8.31 8.10 23.62
N GLN A 100 -7.46 9.13 23.76
CA GLN A 100 -6.71 9.72 22.64
C GLN A 100 -5.72 8.74 21.97
N SER A 101 -5.05 7.88 22.75
CA SER A 101 -4.09 6.91 22.22
C SER A 101 -4.73 5.94 21.23
N GLN A 102 -5.90 5.39 21.58
CA GLN A 102 -6.63 4.44 20.75
C GLN A 102 -7.07 5.07 19.41
N THR A 103 -7.49 6.34 19.45
CA THR A 103 -7.85 7.09 18.25
C THR A 103 -6.65 7.30 17.32
N ILE A 104 -5.49 7.68 17.88
CA ILE A 104 -4.25 7.84 17.11
C ILE A 104 -3.84 6.51 16.49
N ASP A 105 -3.92 5.42 17.24
CA ASP A 105 -3.57 4.09 16.74
C ASP A 105 -4.49 3.67 15.59
N GLN A 106 -5.80 3.91 15.69
CA GLN A 106 -6.75 3.64 14.60
C GLN A 106 -6.39 4.40 13.31
N PHE A 107 -6.04 5.68 13.40
CA PHE A 107 -5.63 6.47 12.24
C PHE A 107 -4.30 5.98 11.65
N LYS A 108 -3.32 5.66 12.50
CA LYS A 108 -2.02 5.10 12.07
C LYS A 108 -2.17 3.75 11.38
N MET A 109 -3.06 2.89 11.86
CA MET A 109 -3.36 1.60 11.23
C MET A 109 -3.93 1.76 9.82
N CYS A 110 -4.61 2.87 9.53
CA CYS A 110 -5.13 3.20 8.20
C CYS A 110 -4.12 3.98 7.32
N GLY A 111 -2.90 4.22 7.82
CA GLY A 111 -1.82 4.88 7.08
C GLY A 111 -1.76 6.40 7.20
N PHE A 112 -2.59 7.02 8.04
CA PHE A 112 -2.51 8.46 8.27
C PHE A 112 -1.29 8.82 9.13
N SER A 113 -0.69 9.96 8.79
CA SER A 113 0.43 10.59 9.49
C SER A 113 -0.04 11.88 10.18
N SER A 114 0.73 12.37 11.16
CA SER A 114 0.49 13.68 11.80
C SER A 114 -0.94 13.89 12.34
N CYS A 115 -1.48 12.92 13.07
CA CYS A 115 -2.83 12.96 13.63
C CYS A 115 -2.84 13.70 14.96
N ASN A 116 -3.38 14.92 14.98
CA ASN A 116 -3.43 15.77 16.18
C ASN A 116 -4.87 16.19 16.49
N PRO A 117 -5.26 16.21 17.78
CA PRO A 117 -6.51 16.84 18.18
C PRO A 117 -6.42 18.35 17.96
N LEU A 118 -7.51 18.94 17.50
CA LEU A 118 -7.63 20.36 17.26
C LEU A 118 -8.45 21.00 18.36
N ASP A 119 -7.91 22.05 18.97
CA ASP A 119 -8.61 22.81 19.99
C ASP A 119 -9.86 23.46 19.37
N THR A 120 -11.00 23.20 19.98
CA THR A 120 -12.35 23.67 19.58
C THR A 120 -12.49 25.19 19.55
N ASN A 121 -11.47 25.94 19.98
CA ASN A 121 -11.41 27.40 19.85
C ASN A 121 -11.11 27.88 18.43
N SER A 122 -10.76 26.95 17.52
CA SER A 122 -10.54 27.27 16.13
C SER A 122 -11.89 27.49 15.42
N SER A 123 -12.11 28.75 15.06
CA SER A 123 -13.31 29.43 14.52
C SER A 123 -14.05 28.78 13.34
N PHE A 124 -13.69 27.59 12.88
CA PHE A 124 -14.33 26.94 11.73
C PHE A 124 -15.73 26.38 12.04
N LEU A 125 -16.00 26.02 13.31
CA LEU A 125 -17.25 25.34 13.71
C LEU A 125 -18.18 26.17 14.62
N ILE A 126 -17.74 27.33 15.10
CA ILE A 126 -18.44 28.10 16.17
C ILE A 126 -19.55 29.02 15.63
N GLU A 127 -19.59 29.33 14.33
CA GLU A 127 -20.59 30.30 13.81
C GLU A 127 -22.01 29.73 13.68
N ASN A 128 -22.19 28.41 13.82
CA ASN A 128 -23.53 27.84 13.99
C ASN A 128 -23.95 27.94 15.46
N LYS A 129 -24.47 29.12 15.84
CA LYS A 129 -25.13 29.40 17.13
C LYS A 129 -26.37 28.50 17.34
N ASN A 130 -26.16 27.24 17.66
CA ASN A 130 -27.12 26.39 18.33
C ASN A 130 -26.40 25.74 19.50
N ASP A 131 -26.90 25.99 20.71
CA ASP A 131 -26.28 25.78 22.03
C ASP A 131 -25.90 24.34 22.43
N ASP A 132 -25.78 23.41 21.47
CA ASP A 132 -25.46 21.99 21.72
C ASP A 132 -23.99 21.61 21.36
N VAL A 133 -23.19 22.57 20.87
CA VAL A 133 -21.79 22.36 20.42
C VAL A 133 -20.84 21.90 21.55
N LYS A 134 -21.23 22.01 22.83
CA LYS A 134 -20.46 21.48 23.97
C LYS A 134 -20.37 19.94 24.00
N LYS A 135 -21.07 19.22 23.11
CA LYS A 135 -21.00 17.76 22.97
C LYS A 135 -20.42 17.27 21.66
N LEU A 136 -19.90 18.13 20.79
CA LEU A 136 -19.02 17.65 19.72
C LEU A 136 -17.65 17.36 20.36
N GLY A 137 -17.36 16.07 20.59
CA GLY A 137 -16.02 15.54 20.87
C GLY A 137 -14.88 16.21 20.07
N SER A 138 -13.64 16.06 20.54
CA SER A 138 -12.51 16.80 19.97
C SER A 138 -12.31 16.50 18.48
N LEU A 139 -12.15 17.56 17.70
CA LEU A 139 -11.90 17.48 16.26
C LEU A 139 -10.48 16.97 16.02
N TRP A 140 -10.28 16.18 14.96
CA TRP A 140 -8.95 15.66 14.60
C TRP A 140 -8.54 16.14 13.22
N LEU A 141 -7.27 16.52 13.11
CA LEU A 141 -6.58 16.80 11.86
C LEU A 141 -5.56 15.69 11.61
N CYS A 142 -5.69 14.99 10.50
CA CYS A 142 -4.78 13.93 10.07
C CYS A 142 -4.27 14.22 8.66
N GLN A 143 -3.05 13.81 8.34
CA GLN A 143 -2.43 14.07 7.04
C GLN A 143 -2.07 12.75 6.33
N LYS A 144 -2.41 12.63 5.05
CA LYS A 144 -1.90 11.55 4.20
C LYS A 144 -0.41 11.81 3.94
N PRO A 145 0.48 10.82 4.11
CA PRO A 145 1.91 11.00 3.84
C PRO A 145 2.18 11.41 2.38
N SER A 146 3.42 11.82 2.09
CA SER A 146 3.85 12.36 0.80
C SER A 146 3.91 11.35 -0.36
N PHE A 147 3.41 10.12 -0.16
CA PHE A 147 3.42 9.05 -1.14
C PHE A 147 2.04 8.42 -1.30
N ASP A 148 1.78 7.84 -2.48
CA ASP A 148 0.53 7.15 -2.78
C ASP A 148 0.68 5.62 -2.66
N ILE A 149 -0.44 4.92 -2.65
CA ILE A 149 -0.48 3.45 -2.52
C ILE A 149 0.28 2.83 -3.71
N GLY A 150 1.32 2.05 -3.42
CA GLY A 150 2.17 1.41 -4.42
C GLY A 150 3.43 2.18 -4.82
N TYR A 151 3.72 3.32 -4.19
CA TYR A 151 4.98 4.04 -4.41
C TYR A 151 6.16 3.27 -3.80
N SER A 152 7.19 2.99 -4.60
CA SER A 152 8.45 2.39 -4.15
C SER A 152 9.55 3.43 -4.13
N VAL A 153 10.23 3.60 -3.00
CA VAL A 153 11.45 4.40 -2.92
C VAL A 153 12.65 3.46 -3.10
N PRO A 154 13.55 3.70 -4.06
CA PRO A 154 14.77 2.90 -4.17
C PRO A 154 15.63 3.12 -2.92
N LEU A 155 16.06 2.02 -2.28
CA LEU A 155 17.02 2.08 -1.20
C LEU A 155 18.38 2.50 -1.78
N ARG A 156 18.89 3.67 -1.37
CA ARG A 156 20.24 4.10 -1.76
C ARG A 156 21.23 3.31 -0.92
N ASN A 157 21.85 2.30 -1.52
CA ASN A 157 22.96 1.59 -0.88
C ASN A 157 24.13 2.57 -0.70
N ALA A 158 24.72 2.61 0.51
CA ALA A 158 25.79 3.55 0.89
C ALA A 158 27.06 3.47 0.01
N THR A 159 27.14 2.51 -0.90
CA THR A 159 28.26 2.35 -1.84
C THR A 159 28.22 3.33 -3.03
N ASP A 160 27.12 4.07 -3.22
CA ASP A 160 26.96 4.98 -4.38
C ASP A 160 27.30 6.46 -4.06
N SER A 161 27.92 6.72 -2.89
CA SER A 161 28.29 8.07 -2.46
C SER A 161 29.69 8.52 -2.92
N ARG A 162 30.28 7.87 -3.94
CA ARG A 162 31.56 8.28 -4.55
C ARG A 162 31.43 8.61 -6.03
N MET A 163 30.69 9.66 -6.37
CA MET A 163 31.08 10.55 -7.47
C MET A 163 30.18 11.80 -7.47
N GLY A 164 30.76 12.96 -7.16
CA GLY A 164 30.06 14.25 -7.26
C GLY A 164 30.37 15.27 -6.16
N GLN A 165 31.63 15.41 -5.74
CA GLN A 165 32.10 16.61 -5.05
C GLN A 165 33.14 17.31 -5.92
N THR A 166 32.77 18.46 -6.48
CA THR A 166 33.72 19.52 -6.85
C THR A 166 33.23 20.83 -6.26
N SER A 167 33.87 21.17 -5.13
CA SER A 167 34.28 22.51 -4.66
C SER A 167 33.27 23.66 -4.64
N SER A 168 32.99 24.18 -3.44
CA SER A 168 33.74 25.35 -2.93
C SER A 168 33.30 25.74 -1.52
N SER A 169 34.20 25.54 -0.57
CA SER A 169 34.16 26.09 0.78
C SER A 169 34.78 27.49 0.81
N SER A 170 34.07 28.47 1.39
CA SER A 170 34.69 29.63 2.03
C SER A 170 33.79 30.21 3.13
N SER A 171 34.16 29.90 4.36
CA SER A 171 34.18 30.76 5.56
C SER A 171 33.30 32.01 5.64
N SER A 172 32.51 32.10 6.72
CA SER A 172 32.48 33.30 7.57
C SER A 172 31.97 33.01 8.98
N THR A 173 32.69 33.61 9.92
CA THR A 173 32.67 33.51 11.38
C THR A 173 31.52 34.29 12.04
N ALA A 174 31.26 33.94 13.32
CA ALA A 174 30.84 34.79 14.44
C ALA A 174 29.39 34.76 14.96
N ALA A 175 29.29 34.16 16.17
CA ALA A 175 28.68 34.66 17.41
C ALA A 175 27.16 34.85 17.57
N GLY A 176 26.61 34.16 18.57
CA GLY A 176 25.30 34.47 19.19
C GLY A 176 24.79 33.32 20.05
N GLY A 177 25.18 33.28 21.33
CA GLY A 177 24.98 32.13 22.21
C GLY A 177 23.54 31.85 22.63
N LYS A 178 23.28 30.57 22.92
CA LYS A 178 22.42 30.07 24.02
C LYS A 178 22.95 28.70 24.43
N LYS A 179 23.65 28.70 25.57
CA LYS A 179 24.01 27.58 26.45
C LYS A 179 23.10 26.35 26.32
N THR A 180 23.53 25.44 25.46
CA THR A 180 23.16 24.02 25.46
C THR A 180 24.02 23.34 26.52
N TRP A 181 23.41 22.44 27.29
CA TRP A 181 24.03 21.65 28.35
C TRP A 181 25.40 21.09 27.93
N THR A 182 26.49 21.64 28.49
CA THR A 182 27.81 20.99 28.51
C THR A 182 27.81 20.02 29.67
N MET A 183 27.57 18.73 29.38
CA MET A 183 28.14 17.67 30.20
C MET A 183 29.62 17.63 29.85
N GLU A 184 30.49 17.58 30.85
CA GLU A 184 31.93 17.37 30.65
C GLU A 184 32.11 16.03 29.93
N ASP A 185 32.73 16.07 28.75
CA ASP A 185 32.86 14.96 27.78
C ASP A 185 33.91 13.91 28.20
N ASP A 186 34.32 13.90 29.48
CA ASP A 186 35.44 13.08 29.99
C ASP A 186 35.00 11.71 30.57
N ASP A 187 33.70 11.40 30.56
CA ASP A 187 33.15 10.09 30.98
C ASP A 187 32.36 9.37 29.87
N LEU A 188 32.53 9.76 28.59
CA LEU A 188 31.88 9.06 27.48
C LEU A 188 32.66 7.77 27.15
N ILE A 189 32.25 6.67 27.78
CA ILE A 189 32.86 5.35 27.58
C ILE A 189 32.85 5.00 26.09
N ASP A 190 34.03 4.68 25.54
CA ASP A 190 34.16 4.28 24.14
C ASP A 190 33.42 2.96 23.89
N THR A 191 32.35 3.05 23.09
CA THR A 191 31.51 1.92 22.73
C THR A 191 32.26 0.84 21.94
N ASP A 192 33.39 1.19 21.29
CA ASP A 192 34.23 0.24 20.57
C ASP A 192 35.25 -0.49 21.47
N GLU A 193 35.60 0.06 22.63
CA GLU A 193 36.46 -0.58 23.64
C GLU A 193 35.65 -1.58 24.51
N LEU A 194 34.33 -1.38 24.62
CA LEU A 194 33.40 -2.28 25.31
C LEU A 194 33.05 -3.57 24.51
N LEU A 195 33.44 -3.67 23.24
CA LEU A 195 33.15 -4.83 22.40
C LEU A 195 34.38 -5.74 22.31
N ASP A 196 34.26 -6.95 22.85
CA ASP A 196 35.31 -7.95 22.77
C ASP A 196 35.47 -8.52 21.35
N GLU A 197 36.64 -9.10 21.06
CA GLU A 197 36.95 -9.71 19.76
C GLU A 197 36.01 -10.87 19.37
N ASN A 198 35.28 -11.44 20.34
CA ASN A 198 34.27 -12.46 20.09
C ASN A 198 32.94 -11.88 19.61
N ASP A 199 32.56 -10.67 20.04
CA ASP A 199 31.33 -10.00 19.60
C ASP A 199 31.47 -9.43 18.18
N ARG A 200 32.70 -9.08 17.80
CA ARG A 200 33.04 -8.66 16.43
C ARG A 200 33.01 -9.82 15.42
N LYS A 201 33.01 -11.08 15.87
CA LYS A 201 32.83 -12.22 14.97
C LYS A 201 31.37 -12.34 14.57
N LYS A 202 31.11 -12.00 13.31
CA LYS A 202 29.80 -12.23 12.69
C LYS A 202 29.42 -13.70 12.88
N PRO A 203 28.23 -14.02 13.44
CA PRO A 203 27.82 -15.40 13.61
C PRO A 203 27.82 -16.10 12.26
N ASP A 204 28.29 -17.35 12.24
CA ASP A 204 28.40 -18.16 11.03
C ASP A 204 26.99 -18.44 10.50
N VAL A 205 26.56 -17.59 9.56
CA VAL A 205 25.29 -17.75 8.89
C VAL A 205 25.43 -18.99 8.05
N LYS A 206 24.93 -20.13 8.56
CA LYS A 206 24.65 -21.30 7.73
C LYS A 206 23.93 -20.76 6.51
N LYS A 207 24.56 -20.85 5.33
CA LYS A 207 23.89 -20.56 4.06
C LYS A 207 22.67 -21.48 4.02
N TYR A 208 21.52 -20.95 4.39
CA TYR A 208 20.26 -21.59 4.10
C TYR A 208 20.15 -21.52 2.60
N ASP A 209 20.36 -22.67 1.97
CA ASP A 209 20.30 -22.80 0.53
C ASP A 209 18.87 -22.46 0.11
N CYS A 210 18.70 -21.25 -0.40
CA CYS A 210 17.49 -20.78 -1.04
C CYS A 210 17.33 -21.52 -2.37
N GLY A 211 17.12 -22.84 -2.29
CA GLY A 211 16.71 -23.73 -3.37
C GLY A 211 17.57 -23.75 -4.63
N THR A 212 18.75 -23.14 -4.68
CA THR A 212 19.62 -23.21 -5.85
C THR A 212 20.49 -24.45 -5.75
N THR A 213 19.96 -25.57 -6.23
CA THR A 213 20.81 -26.73 -6.51
C THR A 213 21.97 -26.34 -7.42
N SER A 214 23.07 -27.09 -7.39
CA SER A 214 24.31 -26.86 -8.19
C SER A 214 24.09 -26.76 -9.71
N THR A 215 22.86 -26.98 -10.18
CA THR A 215 22.40 -26.88 -11.56
C THR A 215 21.66 -25.56 -11.87
N GLY A 216 21.54 -24.62 -10.92
CA GLY A 216 20.95 -23.29 -11.12
C GLY A 216 19.42 -23.24 -11.15
N VAL A 217 18.73 -24.36 -11.00
CA VAL A 217 17.26 -24.44 -11.01
C VAL A 217 16.71 -24.30 -9.58
N ARG A 218 15.77 -23.38 -9.41
CA ARG A 218 15.11 -23.06 -8.13
C ARG A 218 13.99 -24.06 -7.85
N LYS A 219 13.99 -24.66 -6.66
CA LYS A 219 12.88 -25.51 -6.19
C LYS A 219 11.90 -24.74 -5.31
N ALA A 220 10.61 -25.06 -5.43
CA ALA A 220 9.59 -24.56 -4.52
C ALA A 220 9.78 -25.14 -3.10
N CYS A 221 9.51 -24.32 -2.08
CA CYS A 221 9.54 -24.73 -0.68
C CYS A 221 8.47 -25.81 -0.39
N LYS A 222 8.70 -26.65 0.64
CA LYS A 222 7.81 -27.75 1.02
C LYS A 222 6.34 -27.37 1.28
N ASN A 223 6.05 -26.09 1.55
CA ASN A 223 4.70 -25.52 1.69
C ASN A 223 4.63 -24.13 1.00
N CYS A 224 5.06 -23.99 -0.27
CA CYS A 224 4.98 -22.70 -0.97
C CYS A 224 3.52 -22.30 -1.18
N THR A 225 3.12 -21.21 -0.52
CA THR A 225 1.88 -20.46 -0.77
C THR A 225 2.06 -19.37 -1.84
N CYS A 226 3.28 -19.26 -2.36
CA CYS A 226 3.77 -18.20 -3.23
C CYS A 226 3.47 -18.39 -4.73
N GLY A 227 2.78 -19.47 -5.11
CA GLY A 227 2.44 -19.77 -6.51
C GLY A 227 3.57 -20.38 -7.34
N LEU A 228 4.83 -20.30 -6.91
CA LEU A 228 5.98 -20.83 -7.64
C LEU A 228 5.92 -22.35 -7.87
N ALA A 229 5.28 -23.10 -6.97
CA ALA A 229 5.08 -24.54 -7.15
C ALA A 229 4.18 -24.83 -8.35
N GLN A 230 3.13 -24.03 -8.55
CA GLN A 230 2.17 -24.21 -9.64
C GLN A 230 2.77 -23.84 -10.99
N GLU A 231 3.69 -22.88 -11.03
CA GLU A 231 4.41 -22.50 -12.26
C GLU A 231 5.37 -23.61 -12.71
N LEU A 232 6.15 -24.18 -11.79
CA LEU A 232 7.06 -25.30 -12.09
C LEU A 232 6.30 -26.55 -12.56
N GLU A 233 5.16 -26.89 -11.96
CA GLU A 233 4.32 -28.00 -12.40
C GLU A 233 3.74 -27.76 -13.81
N GLN A 234 3.35 -26.51 -14.14
CA GLN A 234 2.87 -26.17 -15.48
C GLN A 234 3.96 -26.31 -16.55
N GLU A 235 5.19 -25.91 -16.26
CA GLU A 235 6.33 -26.09 -17.17
C GLU A 235 6.58 -27.57 -17.45
N GLU A 236 6.55 -28.44 -16.43
CA GLU A 236 6.70 -29.90 -16.60
C GLU A 236 5.58 -30.49 -17.48
N HIS A 237 4.34 -30.04 -17.32
CA HIS A 237 3.21 -30.50 -18.14
C HIS A 237 3.30 -30.05 -19.62
N THR A 238 3.96 -28.93 -19.92
CA THR A 238 4.18 -28.51 -21.32
C THR A 238 5.28 -29.31 -22.01
N ALA A 239 6.32 -29.73 -21.27
CA ALA A 239 7.38 -30.60 -21.81
C ALA A 239 6.88 -32.02 -22.13
N ALA A 240 5.91 -32.54 -21.37
CA ALA A 240 5.32 -33.87 -21.57
C ALA A 240 4.47 -34.01 -22.86
N LYS A 241 4.13 -32.91 -23.56
CA LYS A 241 3.41 -32.97 -24.84
C LYS A 241 4.31 -33.34 -26.03
N GLN A 242 5.62 -33.43 -25.85
CA GLN A 242 6.54 -33.86 -26.91
C GLN A 242 6.84 -35.36 -26.82
N SER A 243 6.10 -36.13 -27.62
CA SER A 243 6.37 -37.51 -28.05
C SER A 243 6.26 -38.62 -27.00
N VAL A 244 5.05 -39.17 -26.84
CA VAL A 244 4.86 -40.47 -26.17
C VAL A 244 5.34 -41.59 -27.12
N LYS A 245 6.56 -42.08 -26.90
CA LYS A 245 7.11 -43.22 -27.66
C LYS A 245 6.64 -44.54 -27.04
N SER A 246 6.09 -45.44 -27.85
CA SER A 246 5.68 -46.79 -27.40
C SER A 246 6.88 -47.61 -26.90
N SER A 247 6.63 -48.63 -26.05
CA SER A 247 7.69 -49.44 -25.43
C SER A 247 8.56 -50.23 -26.43
N CYS A 248 8.14 -50.40 -27.70
CA CYS A 248 8.97 -50.99 -28.76
C CYS A 248 9.79 -49.96 -29.56
N GLY A 249 9.65 -48.66 -29.26
CA GLY A 249 10.47 -47.58 -29.79
C GLY A 249 10.20 -47.16 -31.24
N SER A 250 9.31 -47.84 -31.97
CA SER A 250 9.09 -47.60 -33.40
C SER A 250 7.78 -46.87 -33.75
N CYS A 251 6.80 -46.81 -32.85
CA CYS A 251 5.53 -46.11 -33.08
C CYS A 251 5.44 -44.83 -32.21
N TYR A 252 5.24 -43.68 -32.88
CA TYR A 252 5.17 -42.33 -32.30
C TYR A 252 3.77 -41.87 -31.87
N LEU A 253 2.73 -42.65 -32.20
CA LEU A 253 1.33 -42.35 -31.86
C LEU A 253 0.88 -42.96 -30.52
N GLY A 254 1.77 -43.67 -29.82
CA GLY A 254 1.40 -44.45 -28.64
C GLY A 254 0.57 -45.68 -29.01
N ASP A 255 0.69 -46.76 -28.24
CA ASP A 255 0.13 -48.08 -28.59
C ASP A 255 -1.39 -48.06 -28.75
N ALA A 256 -1.88 -48.39 -29.95
CA ALA A 256 -3.26 -48.82 -30.17
C ALA A 256 -3.31 -50.35 -30.38
N PHE A 257 -2.99 -51.13 -29.33
CA PHE A 257 -2.86 -52.59 -29.29
C PHE A 257 -1.50 -53.17 -29.72
N ARG A 258 -0.67 -53.36 -28.71
CA ARG A 258 0.73 -53.83 -28.73
C ARG A 258 0.94 -55.08 -29.61
N CYS A 259 1.49 -54.82 -30.80
CA CYS A 259 2.19 -55.73 -31.71
C CYS A 259 1.53 -57.02 -32.22
N ALA A 260 0.46 -57.57 -31.64
CA ALA A 260 -0.21 -58.75 -32.21
C ALA A 260 -1.49 -58.41 -33.01
N GLY A 261 -2.14 -57.29 -32.71
CA GLY A 261 -3.42 -56.88 -33.31
C GLY A 261 -3.38 -55.58 -34.12
N CYS A 262 -2.19 -55.08 -34.47
CA CYS A 262 -2.06 -53.82 -35.21
C CYS A 262 -2.45 -54.03 -36.69
N PRO A 263 -3.50 -53.36 -37.20
CA PRO A 263 -3.94 -53.50 -38.60
C PRO A 263 -2.88 -53.05 -39.62
N LEU A 264 -1.90 -52.25 -39.17
CA LEU A 264 -0.87 -51.61 -39.99
C LEU A 264 0.51 -52.29 -39.86
N ARG A 265 0.55 -53.53 -39.36
CA ARG A 265 1.81 -54.29 -39.22
C ARG A 265 2.44 -54.58 -40.58
N GLY A 266 3.70 -54.18 -40.74
CA GLY A 266 4.50 -54.42 -41.96
C GLY A 266 4.73 -53.18 -42.83
N LEU A 267 4.06 -52.06 -42.52
CA LEU A 267 4.31 -50.78 -43.17
C LEU A 267 5.34 -49.94 -42.39
N PRO A 268 6.08 -49.04 -43.07
CA PRO A 268 7.03 -48.16 -42.40
C PRO A 268 6.33 -47.25 -41.38
N PRO A 269 7.04 -46.83 -40.31
CA PRO A 269 6.46 -46.02 -39.24
C PRO A 269 6.02 -44.64 -39.75
N PHE A 270 4.87 -44.18 -39.25
CA PHE A 270 4.34 -42.86 -39.59
C PHE A 270 5.22 -41.72 -39.09
N LYS A 271 5.25 -40.62 -39.85
CA LYS A 271 5.92 -39.41 -39.42
C LYS A 271 5.11 -38.69 -38.33
N PRO A 272 5.78 -37.97 -37.40
CA PRO A 272 5.08 -37.20 -36.38
C PRO A 272 4.14 -36.16 -37.04
N GLY A 273 2.82 -36.28 -36.80
CA GLY A 273 1.80 -35.34 -37.29
C GLY A 273 0.95 -35.80 -38.48
N GLU A 274 1.21 -36.98 -39.04
CA GLU A 274 0.41 -37.54 -40.14
C GLU A 274 -0.88 -38.19 -39.64
N ARG A 275 -2.05 -37.80 -40.17
CA ARG A 275 -3.36 -38.40 -39.81
C ARG A 275 -3.57 -39.69 -40.59
N VAL A 276 -3.50 -40.82 -39.91
CA VAL A 276 -3.72 -42.15 -40.49
C VAL A 276 -5.21 -42.47 -40.46
N THR A 277 -5.84 -42.62 -41.63
CA THR A 277 -7.18 -43.19 -41.76
C THR A 277 -7.08 -44.70 -41.81
N VAL A 278 -7.62 -45.40 -40.81
CA VAL A 278 -7.73 -46.87 -40.83
C VAL A 278 -8.87 -47.28 -41.77
N PRO A 279 -8.63 -48.00 -42.88
CA PRO A 279 -9.70 -48.52 -43.70
C PRO A 279 -10.22 -49.82 -43.06
N ASN A 280 -11.53 -49.88 -42.83
CA ASN A 280 -12.34 -50.96 -42.25
C ASN A 280 -12.63 -50.82 -40.74
N MET A 281 -13.65 -50.01 -40.47
CA MET A 281 -14.51 -50.12 -39.30
C MET A 281 -15.90 -50.46 -39.83
N SER A 282 -16.15 -51.74 -40.06
CA SER A 282 -17.47 -52.30 -40.36
C SER A 282 -17.75 -53.36 -39.30
N ASP A 283 -18.65 -52.98 -38.38
CA ASP A 283 -19.24 -53.68 -37.21
C ASP A 283 -18.39 -54.71 -36.44
#